data_AF-A0A2G9ZEA8-F1
#
_entry.id   AF-A0A2G9ZEA8-F1
#
_cell.length_a   1.000
_cell.length_b   1.000
_cell.length_c   1.000
_cell.angle_alpha   90.00
_cell.angle_beta   90.00
_cell.angle_gamma   90.00
#
_symmetry.space_group_name_H-M   'P 1'
#
loop_
_entity.id
_entity.type
_entity.pdbx_description
1 polymer ?
#
loop_
_entity_poly.entity_id
_entity_poly.type
_entity_poly.pdbx_seq_one_letter_code
_entity_poly.pdbx_strand_id
1 'polypeptide(L)'
;MSMIREYEQGLRFSEYVTEGAHGRTGAFMTTNDYDVVGEKVRLGWSFEFTQNGFWLRAPDLSLVDITEPFRIYQMGESVDNLSCFRYLKDLQRACGLPDLINGVIFKGGDRYSDFDYYISEGEVLEGEIRIGASDSRVRDLKADILSSIVQTKEWTRYLFQAHDFLGRTRRIPIYDRRLEHFDKESADFIKYINGLDPNLRGSDQPLGMETLEGVVEQLPDFDVMIFVPTGCYRYMTSFLRQDIVDRIMLWEIHIDPNEIRTYRLMNKNLQNKRCLIIDKSYTGKTLARMADLVRDNGGVPVRLGLFPKSKHAIRGSEYVLFLDRILGSADMDLSGEDWPIRYYKEVLNTD
;
A
#
# COMPACT_ATOMS: atom_id res chain seq x y z
N MET A 1 14.83 12.70 -13.02
CA MET A 1 13.64 12.03 -13.59
C MET A 1 14.11 10.68 -14.08
N SER A 2 13.47 9.59 -13.63
CA SER A 2 13.71 8.27 -14.22
C SER A 2 13.18 8.31 -15.65
N MET A 3 13.99 7.89 -16.62
CA MET A 3 13.58 7.91 -18.02
C MET A 3 12.70 6.67 -18.25
N ILE A 4 11.39 6.86 -18.20
CA ILE A 4 10.41 5.83 -18.56
C ILE A 4 10.57 5.56 -20.05
N ARG A 5 10.71 4.28 -20.44
CA ARG A 5 10.99 3.90 -21.82
C ARG A 5 9.70 3.77 -22.63
N GLU A 6 9.75 4.15 -23.90
CA GLU A 6 8.72 3.80 -24.87
C GLU A 6 8.79 2.30 -25.17
N TYR A 7 7.64 1.70 -25.46
CA TYR A 7 7.54 0.31 -25.87
C TYR A 7 8.28 0.10 -27.20
N GLU A 8 9.20 -0.86 -27.21
CA GLU A 8 9.87 -1.31 -28.42
C GLU A 8 9.79 -2.84 -28.50
N GLN A 9 9.43 -3.33 -29.68
CA GLN A 9 9.35 -4.77 -29.93
C GLN A 9 10.74 -5.41 -29.77
N GLY A 10 10.82 -6.47 -28.97
CA GLY A 10 12.06 -7.22 -28.75
C GLY A 10 12.86 -6.81 -27.51
N LEU A 11 12.49 -5.72 -26.82
CA LEU A 11 13.05 -5.44 -25.50
C LEU A 11 12.60 -6.47 -24.47
N ARG A 12 13.53 -6.86 -23.60
CA ARG A 12 13.27 -7.76 -22.47
C ARG A 12 12.58 -7.02 -21.34
N PHE A 13 11.85 -7.76 -20.50
CA PHE A 13 11.15 -7.19 -19.36
C PHE A 13 12.06 -6.36 -18.43
N SER A 14 13.28 -6.84 -18.17
CA SER A 14 14.27 -6.14 -17.34
C SER A 14 14.67 -4.77 -17.86
N GLU A 15 14.51 -4.50 -19.16
CA GLU A 15 14.84 -3.20 -19.76
C GLU A 15 13.78 -2.13 -19.46
N TYR A 16 12.59 -2.55 -19.04
CA TYR A 16 11.53 -1.65 -18.58
C TYR A 16 11.60 -1.36 -17.08
N VAL A 17 12.51 -2.00 -16.34
CA VAL A 17 12.74 -1.73 -14.91
C VAL A 17 13.54 -0.44 -14.77
N THR A 18 12.96 0.54 -14.08
CA THR A 18 13.59 1.85 -13.85
C THR A 18 13.64 2.18 -12.36
N GLU A 19 14.71 2.83 -11.94
CA GLU A 19 14.85 3.41 -10.60
C GLU A 19 14.23 4.82 -10.55
N GLY A 20 13.49 5.14 -9.49
CA GLY A 20 13.15 6.53 -9.16
C GLY A 20 11.68 6.93 -9.39
N ALA A 21 10.88 6.10 -10.05
CA ALA A 21 9.44 6.27 -10.05
C ALA A 21 8.90 5.95 -8.63
N HIS A 22 8.33 6.96 -7.96
CA HIS A 22 7.79 6.85 -6.60
C HIS A 22 8.80 6.39 -5.53
N GLY A 23 10.10 6.65 -5.71
CA GLY A 23 11.14 6.34 -4.70
C GLY A 23 11.53 4.86 -4.62
N ARG A 24 11.14 4.04 -5.61
CA ARG A 24 11.51 2.63 -5.72
C ARG A 24 11.75 2.23 -7.18
N THR A 25 12.29 1.03 -7.39
CA THR A 25 12.29 0.40 -8.70
C THR A 25 10.88 -0.04 -9.08
N GLY A 26 10.59 0.09 -10.37
CA GLY A 26 9.36 -0.43 -10.96
C GLY A 26 9.51 -0.61 -12.46
N ALA A 27 8.71 -1.53 -13.03
CA ALA A 27 8.67 -1.77 -14.46
C ALA A 27 7.54 -0.96 -15.11
N PHE A 28 7.92 -0.06 -16.01
CA PHE A 28 7.02 0.89 -16.67
C PHE A 28 7.34 1.02 -18.14
N MET A 29 6.33 1.27 -18.96
CA MET A 29 6.51 1.63 -20.36
C MET A 29 5.47 2.64 -20.82
N THR A 30 5.76 3.37 -21.87
CA THR A 30 4.77 4.19 -22.59
C THR A 30 4.50 3.64 -23.98
N THR A 31 3.28 3.74 -24.49
CA THR A 31 2.96 3.38 -25.87
C THR A 31 1.78 4.19 -26.38
N ASN A 32 1.66 4.37 -27.69
CA ASN A 32 0.45 4.89 -28.33
C ASN A 32 -0.38 3.77 -29.00
N ASP A 33 0.10 2.52 -28.93
CA ASP A 33 -0.51 1.38 -29.60
C ASP A 33 -1.55 0.69 -28.71
N TYR A 34 -2.81 0.72 -29.14
CA TYR A 34 -3.94 0.09 -28.45
C TYR A 34 -3.84 -1.44 -28.38
N ASP A 35 -3.24 -2.08 -29.40
CA ASP A 35 -3.09 -3.53 -29.41
C ASP A 35 -2.07 -3.97 -28.36
N VAL A 36 -0.99 -3.19 -28.20
CA VAL A 36 -0.01 -3.38 -27.11
C VAL A 36 -0.69 -3.20 -25.75
N VAL A 37 -1.52 -2.16 -25.57
CA VAL A 37 -2.29 -1.99 -24.33
C VAL A 37 -3.18 -3.20 -24.06
N GLY A 38 -3.94 -3.65 -25.06
CA GLY A 38 -4.81 -4.82 -24.94
C GLY A 38 -4.05 -6.10 -24.59
N GLU A 39 -2.86 -6.31 -25.18
CA GLU A 39 -1.98 -7.41 -24.84
C GLU A 39 -1.50 -7.35 -23.38
N LYS A 40 -0.94 -6.20 -22.97
CA LYS A 40 -0.37 -6.05 -21.61
C LYS A 40 -1.43 -6.11 -20.52
N VAL A 41 -2.62 -5.57 -20.77
CA VAL A 41 -3.76 -5.69 -19.83
C VAL A 41 -4.18 -7.16 -19.65
N ARG A 42 -4.18 -7.97 -20.72
CA ARG A 42 -4.42 -9.43 -20.60
C ARG A 42 -3.35 -10.13 -19.77
N LEU A 43 -2.12 -9.63 -19.79
CA LEU A 43 -1.03 -10.08 -18.92
C LEU A 43 -1.14 -9.52 -17.49
N GLY A 44 -2.09 -8.64 -17.20
CA GLY A 44 -2.33 -8.08 -15.86
C GLY A 44 -1.59 -6.77 -15.57
N TRP A 45 -1.07 -6.09 -16.60
CA TRP A 45 -0.56 -4.72 -16.46
C TRP A 45 -1.72 -3.75 -16.26
N SER A 46 -1.49 -2.70 -15.48
CA SER A 46 -2.41 -1.56 -15.39
C SER A 46 -1.97 -0.47 -16.37
N PHE A 47 -2.91 0.38 -16.79
CA PHE A 47 -2.61 1.52 -17.65
C PHE A 47 -3.32 2.78 -17.19
N GLU A 48 -2.73 3.93 -17.50
CA GLU A 48 -3.28 5.26 -17.32
C GLU A 48 -3.21 6.04 -18.64
N PHE A 49 -4.23 6.84 -18.93
CA PHE A 49 -4.23 7.73 -20.08
C PHE A 49 -3.37 8.96 -19.79
N THR A 50 -2.44 9.26 -20.70
CA THR A 50 -1.58 10.45 -20.64
C THR A 50 -1.81 11.32 -21.88
N GLN A 51 -1.26 12.54 -21.88
CA GLN A 51 -1.33 13.43 -23.04
C GLN A 51 -0.64 12.84 -24.29
N ASN A 52 0.31 11.93 -24.12
CA ASN A 52 1.15 11.37 -25.19
C ASN A 52 0.95 9.85 -25.36
N GLY A 53 -0.24 9.34 -25.02
CA GLY A 53 -0.59 7.93 -25.14
C GLY A 53 -0.91 7.26 -23.81
N PHE A 54 -0.46 6.04 -23.64
CA PHE A 54 -0.71 5.21 -22.48
C PHE A 54 0.56 5.05 -21.65
N TRP A 55 0.43 5.20 -20.34
CA TRP A 55 1.45 4.80 -19.39
C TRP A 55 1.06 3.47 -18.77
N LEU A 56 1.91 2.46 -18.94
CA LEU A 56 1.64 1.11 -18.45
C LEU A 56 2.59 0.76 -17.31
N ARG A 57 2.04 0.04 -16.34
CA ARG A 57 2.75 -0.43 -15.16
C ARG A 57 2.58 -1.94 -15.02
N ALA A 58 3.72 -2.62 -14.86
CA ALA A 58 3.75 -4.06 -14.67
C ALA A 58 3.07 -4.47 -13.36
N PRO A 59 2.46 -5.67 -13.30
CA PRO A 59 1.89 -6.19 -12.07
C PRO A 59 2.98 -6.33 -11.00
N ASP A 60 2.73 -5.72 -9.84
CA ASP A 60 3.64 -5.77 -8.71
C ASP A 60 2.90 -5.92 -7.36
N LEU A 61 3.46 -6.72 -6.45
CA LEU A 61 2.81 -7.09 -5.20
C LEU A 61 3.80 -7.24 -4.03
N SER A 62 3.29 -7.08 -2.82
CA SER A 62 4.04 -7.28 -1.57
C SER A 62 4.19 -8.79 -1.32
N LEU A 63 5.43 -9.28 -1.20
CA LEU A 63 5.71 -10.60 -0.64
C LEU A 63 5.35 -10.61 0.84
N VAL A 64 5.84 -9.62 1.57
CA VAL A 64 5.60 -9.42 3.00
C VAL A 64 5.59 -7.92 3.32
N ASP A 65 4.74 -7.54 4.25
CA ASP A 65 4.56 -6.17 4.73
C ASP A 65 4.21 -6.25 6.22
N ILE A 66 5.07 -5.66 7.06
CA ILE A 66 4.90 -5.68 8.52
C ILE A 66 4.23 -4.41 9.04
N THR A 67 3.78 -3.52 8.17
CA THR A 67 3.16 -2.25 8.55
C THR A 67 1.66 -2.23 8.27
N GLU A 68 1.17 -3.14 7.41
CA GLU A 68 -0.23 -3.24 6.99
C GLU A 68 -0.92 -4.49 7.59
N PRO A 69 -1.96 -4.33 8.41
CA PRO A 69 -2.55 -5.44 9.16
C PRO A 69 -3.29 -6.46 8.28
N PHE A 70 -3.91 -6.01 7.19
CA PHE A 70 -4.59 -6.90 6.23
C PHE A 70 -3.61 -7.86 5.53
N ARG A 71 -2.32 -7.50 5.46
CA ARG A 71 -1.27 -8.39 4.94
C ARG A 71 -0.85 -9.43 5.96
N ILE A 72 -0.92 -9.11 7.24
CA ILE A 72 -0.68 -10.06 8.34
C ILE A 72 -1.79 -11.10 8.38
N TYR A 73 -3.05 -10.67 8.26
CA TYR A 73 -4.19 -11.57 8.20
C TYR A 73 -4.07 -12.61 7.08
N GLN A 74 -3.55 -12.20 5.91
CA GLN A 74 -3.26 -13.13 4.80
C GLN A 74 -2.17 -14.16 5.12
N MET A 75 -1.29 -13.89 6.08
CA MET A 75 -0.24 -14.81 6.53
C MET A 75 -0.67 -15.69 7.72
N GLY A 76 -1.86 -15.47 8.27
CA GLY A 76 -2.38 -16.21 9.42
C GLY A 76 -2.17 -15.45 10.73
N GLU A 77 -0.91 -15.23 11.13
CA GLU A 77 -0.59 -14.60 12.42
C GLU A 77 0.60 -13.63 12.36
N SER A 78 0.70 -12.76 13.37
CA SER A 78 1.78 -11.77 13.49
C SER A 78 3.17 -12.41 13.60
N VAL A 79 3.26 -13.59 14.22
CA VAL A 79 4.53 -14.33 14.35
C VAL A 79 5.01 -14.81 12.98
N ASP A 80 4.15 -15.41 12.17
CA ASP A 80 4.49 -15.87 10.82
C ASP A 80 4.89 -14.71 9.91
N ASN A 81 4.17 -13.59 10.00
CA ASN A 81 4.47 -12.38 9.22
C ASN A 81 5.85 -11.81 9.58
N LEU A 82 6.18 -11.67 10.88
CA LEU A 82 7.50 -11.22 11.30
C LEU A 82 8.61 -12.20 10.92
N SER A 83 8.35 -13.51 11.05
CA SER A 83 9.29 -14.57 10.68
C SER A 83 9.66 -14.50 9.22
N CYS A 84 8.64 -14.37 8.35
CA CYS A 84 8.83 -14.24 6.92
C CYS A 84 9.56 -12.95 6.55
N PHE A 85 9.20 -11.83 7.19
CA PHE A 85 9.89 -10.55 6.98
C PHE A 85 11.38 -10.64 7.29
N ARG A 86 11.74 -11.20 8.46
CA ARG A 86 13.14 -11.39 8.86
C ARG A 86 13.88 -12.32 7.91
N TYR A 87 13.28 -13.48 7.60
CA TYR A 87 13.86 -14.46 6.68
C TYR A 87 14.19 -13.83 5.32
N LEU A 88 13.21 -13.14 4.73
CA LEU A 88 13.37 -12.51 3.41
C LEU A 88 14.33 -11.31 3.44
N LYS A 89 14.34 -10.49 4.50
CA LYS A 89 15.32 -9.39 4.64
C LYS A 89 16.75 -9.93 4.77
N ASP A 90 16.95 -11.00 5.53
CA ASP A 90 18.28 -11.60 5.67
C ASP A 90 18.75 -12.24 4.36
N LEU A 91 17.85 -12.91 3.62
CA LEU A 91 18.15 -13.37 2.26
C LEU A 91 18.48 -12.21 1.31
N GLN A 92 17.74 -11.10 1.38
CA GLN A 92 18.00 -9.91 0.55
C GLN A 92 19.39 -9.33 0.84
N ARG A 93 19.75 -9.20 2.13
CA ARG A 93 21.08 -8.72 2.57
C ARG A 93 22.22 -9.65 2.15
N ALA A 94 21.97 -10.96 2.15
CA ALA A 94 22.94 -11.97 1.73
C ALA A 94 22.93 -12.23 0.22
N CYS A 95 22.18 -11.46 -0.57
CA CYS A 95 21.96 -11.67 -2.01
C CYS A 95 21.38 -13.05 -2.38
N GLY A 96 20.78 -13.79 -1.43
CA GLY A 96 20.19 -15.11 -1.64
C GLY A 96 18.70 -15.11 -2.03
N LEU A 97 18.03 -13.95 -1.96
CA LEU A 97 16.62 -13.86 -2.34
C LEU A 97 16.36 -14.19 -3.83
N PRO A 98 17.16 -13.71 -4.80
CA PRO A 98 17.03 -14.14 -6.19
C PRO A 98 17.17 -15.66 -6.37
N ASP A 99 18.11 -16.31 -5.67
CA ASP A 99 18.32 -17.76 -5.78
C ASP A 99 17.12 -18.56 -5.28
N LEU A 100 16.49 -18.11 -4.18
CA LEU A 100 15.23 -18.69 -3.69
C LEU A 100 14.14 -18.59 -4.77
N ILE A 101 13.94 -17.41 -5.34
CA ILE A 101 12.87 -17.16 -6.33
C ILE A 101 13.14 -17.95 -7.61
N ASN A 102 14.38 -17.95 -8.10
CA ASN A 102 14.79 -18.72 -9.28
C ASN A 102 14.61 -20.23 -9.06
N GLY A 103 14.89 -20.71 -7.84
CA GLY A 103 14.63 -22.10 -7.47
C GLY A 103 13.15 -22.47 -7.51
N VAL A 104 12.26 -21.55 -7.11
CA VAL A 104 10.79 -21.74 -7.21
C VAL A 104 10.34 -21.73 -8.67
N ILE A 105 10.80 -20.76 -9.46
CA ILE A 105 10.52 -20.66 -10.90
C ILE A 105 10.94 -21.94 -11.63
N PHE A 106 12.17 -22.41 -11.38
CA PHE A 106 12.72 -23.62 -11.98
C PHE A 106 11.87 -24.86 -11.65
N LYS A 107 11.45 -25.02 -10.38
CA LYS A 107 10.57 -26.13 -9.96
C LYS A 107 9.18 -26.07 -10.59
N GLY A 108 8.67 -24.86 -10.90
CA GLY A 108 7.38 -24.68 -11.56
C GLY A 108 7.38 -25.08 -13.05
N GLY A 109 8.56 -25.29 -13.65
CA GLY A 109 8.71 -25.79 -15.02
C GLY A 109 7.98 -24.94 -16.04
N ASP A 110 7.15 -25.58 -16.87
CA ASP A 110 6.41 -24.96 -17.97
C ASP A 110 5.59 -23.73 -17.53
N ARG A 111 5.09 -23.72 -16.28
CA ARG A 111 4.30 -22.61 -15.72
C ARG A 111 5.02 -21.27 -15.79
N TYR A 112 6.35 -21.26 -15.60
CA TYR A 112 7.17 -20.06 -15.53
C TYR A 112 8.22 -19.98 -16.64
N SER A 113 8.05 -20.75 -17.73
CA SER A 113 9.05 -20.89 -18.80
C SER A 113 9.40 -19.59 -19.53
N ASP A 114 8.47 -18.63 -19.58
CA ASP A 114 8.59 -17.31 -20.19
C ASP A 114 8.33 -16.16 -19.18
N PHE A 115 8.50 -16.45 -17.89
CA PHE A 115 8.20 -15.51 -16.81
C PHE A 115 9.46 -14.76 -16.36
N ASP A 116 9.39 -13.43 -16.34
CA ASP A 116 10.45 -12.57 -15.81
C ASP A 116 9.97 -11.82 -14.56
N TYR A 117 10.90 -11.50 -13.65
CA TYR A 117 10.61 -10.74 -12.44
C TYR A 117 11.74 -9.79 -12.05
N TYR A 118 11.41 -8.87 -11.14
CA TYR A 118 12.38 -8.07 -10.39
C TYR A 118 11.95 -8.00 -8.92
N ILE A 119 12.93 -7.88 -8.03
CA ILE A 119 12.71 -7.52 -6.62
C ILE A 119 12.74 -5.99 -6.56
N SER A 120 11.70 -5.38 -5.99
CA SER A 120 11.69 -3.93 -5.86
C SER A 120 12.68 -3.47 -4.80
N GLU A 121 13.40 -2.40 -5.11
CA GLU A 121 14.41 -1.78 -4.24
C GLU A 121 14.08 -0.28 -4.10
N GLY A 122 14.44 0.30 -2.96
CA GLY A 122 14.24 1.73 -2.71
C GLY A 122 14.06 2.07 -1.23
N GLU A 123 14.35 3.32 -0.88
CA GLU A 123 14.25 3.85 0.49
C GLU A 123 12.80 3.82 1.04
N VAL A 124 11.81 3.71 0.15
CA VAL A 124 10.39 3.63 0.52
C VAL A 124 9.91 2.21 0.86
N LEU A 125 10.81 1.22 0.94
CA LEU A 125 10.49 -0.20 1.16
C LEU A 125 11.19 -0.78 2.41
N GLU A 126 11.41 0.05 3.44
CA GLU A 126 12.04 -0.42 4.69
C GLU A 126 11.16 -1.45 5.41
N GLY A 127 9.83 -1.22 5.47
CA GLY A 127 8.85 -2.11 6.11
C GLY A 127 8.15 -3.12 5.18
N GLU A 128 8.56 -3.22 3.91
CA GLU A 128 7.94 -4.07 2.89
C GLU A 128 9.00 -4.77 2.03
N ILE A 129 8.71 -5.97 1.53
CA ILE A 129 9.45 -6.59 0.42
C ILE A 129 8.45 -6.84 -0.70
N ARG A 130 8.82 -6.41 -1.91
CA ARG A 130 7.92 -6.37 -3.06
C ARG A 130 8.57 -6.99 -4.28
N ILE A 131 7.78 -7.68 -5.09
CA ILE A 131 8.20 -8.23 -6.38
C ILE A 131 7.28 -7.70 -7.47
N GLY A 132 7.84 -7.44 -8.65
CA GLY A 132 7.06 -7.20 -9.86
C GLY A 132 7.47 -8.16 -10.96
N ALA A 133 6.61 -8.33 -11.95
CA ALA A 133 6.80 -9.36 -12.98
C ALA A 133 6.29 -8.96 -14.36
N SER A 134 6.65 -9.78 -15.35
CA SER A 134 6.15 -9.68 -16.72
C SER A 134 4.64 -9.81 -16.83
N ASP A 135 3.99 -10.54 -15.92
CA ASP A 135 2.56 -10.83 -15.97
C ASP A 135 1.95 -11.27 -14.62
N SER A 136 0.64 -11.55 -14.65
CA SER A 136 -0.21 -11.84 -13.49
C SER A 136 0.16 -13.11 -12.71
N ARG A 137 0.98 -14.01 -13.28
CA ARG A 137 1.48 -15.21 -12.57
C ARG A 137 2.34 -14.85 -11.35
N VAL A 138 2.74 -13.59 -11.19
CA VAL A 138 3.36 -13.10 -9.95
C VAL A 138 2.55 -13.42 -8.69
N ARG A 139 1.22 -13.53 -8.81
CA ARG A 139 0.32 -13.94 -7.71
C ARG A 139 0.55 -15.39 -7.29
N ASP A 140 0.71 -16.28 -8.27
CA ASP A 140 1.02 -17.69 -8.03
C ASP A 140 2.44 -17.84 -7.50
N LEU A 141 3.39 -17.08 -8.08
CA LEU A 141 4.78 -17.08 -7.63
C LEU A 141 4.88 -16.67 -6.15
N LYS A 142 4.10 -15.68 -5.69
CA LYS A 142 4.04 -15.33 -4.26
C LYS A 142 3.67 -16.54 -3.40
N ALA A 143 2.61 -17.25 -3.77
CA ALA A 143 2.14 -18.40 -3.00
C ALA A 143 3.16 -19.54 -3.00
N ASP A 144 3.79 -19.78 -4.15
CA ASP A 144 4.83 -20.80 -4.32
C ASP A 144 6.11 -20.44 -3.53
N ILE A 145 6.52 -19.16 -3.50
CA ILE A 145 7.63 -18.66 -2.66
C ILE A 145 7.32 -18.91 -1.19
N LEU A 146 6.17 -18.48 -0.70
CA LEU A 146 5.79 -18.65 0.71
C LEU A 146 5.76 -20.13 1.10
N SER A 147 5.22 -20.98 0.21
CA SER A 147 5.19 -22.44 0.40
C SER A 147 6.60 -23.05 0.39
N SER A 148 7.52 -22.54 -0.42
CA SER A 148 8.92 -22.99 -0.42
C SER A 148 9.66 -22.56 0.84
N ILE A 149 9.38 -21.37 1.38
CA ILE A 149 10.01 -20.86 2.61
C ILE A 149 9.71 -21.78 3.79
N VAL A 150 8.44 -22.12 4.00
CA VAL A 150 8.01 -22.94 5.17
C VAL A 150 8.59 -24.36 5.16
N GLN A 151 9.06 -24.83 4.00
CA GLN A 151 9.73 -26.12 3.84
C GLN A 151 11.24 -26.07 4.07
N THR A 152 11.83 -24.88 4.22
CA THR A 152 13.26 -24.74 4.48
C THR A 152 13.60 -25.12 5.92
N LYS A 153 14.78 -25.71 6.13
CA LYS A 153 15.28 -26.02 7.49
C LYS A 153 15.48 -24.76 8.34
N GLU A 154 15.81 -23.65 7.68
CA GLU A 154 16.01 -22.35 8.33
C GLU A 154 14.70 -21.74 8.85
N TRP A 155 13.55 -22.03 8.22
CA TRP A 155 12.27 -21.44 8.59
C TRP A 155 11.94 -21.62 10.07
N THR A 156 12.12 -22.84 10.59
CA THR A 156 11.89 -23.16 12.00
C THR A 156 12.70 -22.27 12.94
N ARG A 157 13.94 -21.92 12.56
CA ARG A 157 14.79 -20.99 13.33
C ARG A 157 14.20 -19.59 13.38
N TYR A 158 13.75 -19.05 12.24
CA TYR A 158 13.14 -17.71 12.20
C TYR A 158 11.82 -17.66 12.95
N LEU A 159 11.02 -18.73 12.86
CA LEU A 159 9.77 -18.86 13.59
C LEU A 159 9.99 -18.79 15.10
N PHE A 160 10.93 -19.57 15.63
CA PHE A 160 11.30 -19.52 17.05
C PHE A 160 11.84 -18.14 17.46
N GLN A 161 12.72 -17.54 16.64
CA GLN A 161 13.26 -16.20 16.93
C GLN A 161 12.18 -15.11 16.93
N ALA A 162 11.17 -15.20 16.06
CA ALA A 162 10.06 -14.25 16.04
C ALA A 162 9.13 -14.45 17.25
N HIS A 163 8.83 -15.71 17.58
CA HIS A 163 8.04 -16.06 18.76
C HIS A 163 8.70 -15.56 20.04
N ASP A 164 9.98 -15.84 20.26
CA ASP A 164 10.73 -15.39 21.43
C ASP A 164 10.84 -13.86 21.49
N PHE A 165 10.98 -13.22 20.33
CA PHE A 165 11.09 -11.77 20.26
C PHE A 165 9.78 -11.07 20.60
N LEU A 166 8.66 -11.54 20.03
CA LEU A 166 7.34 -10.93 20.25
C LEU A 166 6.79 -11.29 21.63
N GLY A 167 7.02 -12.53 22.08
CA GLY A 167 6.37 -13.07 23.27
C GLY A 167 4.86 -13.16 23.05
N ARG A 168 4.08 -12.68 24.02
CA ARG A 168 2.62 -12.64 23.92
C ARG A 168 2.18 -11.39 23.16
N THR A 169 1.55 -11.56 22.01
CA THR A 169 0.96 -10.48 21.21
C THR A 169 -0.54 -10.39 21.43
N ARG A 170 -1.09 -9.17 21.36
CA ARG A 170 -2.53 -8.98 21.21
C ARG A 170 -2.99 -9.34 19.79
N ARG A 171 -4.28 -9.59 19.63
CA ARG A 171 -4.90 -9.75 18.31
C ARG A 171 -5.13 -8.37 17.67
N ILE A 172 -4.86 -8.28 16.37
CA ILE A 172 -5.25 -7.11 15.56
C ILE A 172 -6.75 -7.24 15.23
N PRO A 173 -7.58 -6.22 15.53
CA PRO A 173 -9.04 -6.30 15.43
C PRO A 173 -9.53 -6.09 13.98
N ILE A 174 -9.17 -7.01 13.09
CA ILE A 174 -9.72 -7.06 11.71
C ILE A 174 -11.01 -7.87 11.69
N TYR A 175 -12.07 -7.26 11.17
CA TYR A 175 -13.39 -7.88 11.03
C TYR A 175 -13.96 -7.69 9.63
N ASP A 176 -14.50 -8.76 9.07
CA ASP A 176 -15.35 -8.70 7.88
C ASP A 176 -16.79 -8.35 8.32
N ARG A 177 -17.17 -7.09 8.13
CA ARG A 177 -18.48 -6.60 8.52
C ARG A 177 -19.48 -6.77 7.39
N ARG A 178 -20.76 -6.92 7.74
CA ARG A 178 -21.85 -6.78 6.77
C ARG A 178 -22.38 -5.36 6.84
N LEU A 179 -23.07 -4.93 5.78
CA LEU A 179 -23.65 -3.59 5.72
C LEU A 179 -24.61 -3.30 6.89
N GLU A 180 -25.30 -4.34 7.37
CA GLU A 180 -26.19 -4.31 8.53
C GLU A 180 -25.48 -4.09 9.88
N HIS A 181 -24.15 -4.22 9.94
CA HIS A 181 -23.37 -3.95 11.15
C HIS A 181 -22.93 -2.47 11.26
N PHE A 182 -23.22 -1.65 10.25
CA PHE A 182 -22.95 -0.21 10.28
C PHE A 182 -24.19 0.56 10.73
N ASP A 183 -23.98 1.71 11.37
CA ASP A 183 -25.07 2.67 11.57
C ASP A 183 -25.66 3.12 10.23
N LYS A 184 -26.87 3.69 10.27
CA LYS A 184 -27.63 4.01 9.05
C LYS A 184 -26.86 4.98 8.15
N GLU A 185 -26.27 6.02 8.72
CA GLU A 185 -25.53 7.05 8.02
C GLU A 185 -24.28 6.47 7.34
N SER A 186 -23.53 5.63 8.05
CA SER A 186 -22.38 4.90 7.51
C SER A 186 -22.80 3.92 6.40
N ALA A 187 -23.89 3.18 6.58
CA ALA A 187 -24.40 2.25 5.57
C ALA A 187 -24.87 2.97 4.29
N ASP A 188 -25.54 4.11 4.44
CA ASP A 188 -26.00 4.93 3.32
C ASP A 188 -24.81 5.59 2.59
N PHE A 189 -23.77 6.02 3.33
CA PHE A 189 -22.51 6.46 2.75
C PHE A 189 -21.84 5.36 1.92
N ILE A 190 -21.70 4.14 2.47
CA ILE A 190 -21.11 2.99 1.74
C ILE A 190 -21.88 2.72 0.45
N LYS A 191 -23.22 2.70 0.50
CA LYS A 191 -24.06 2.50 -0.71
C LYS A 191 -23.85 3.61 -1.73
N TYR A 192 -23.82 4.86 -1.29
CA TYR A 192 -23.60 6.02 -2.16
C TYR A 192 -22.25 5.91 -2.89
N ILE A 193 -21.18 5.68 -2.13
CA ILE A 193 -19.82 5.56 -2.69
C ILE A 193 -19.70 4.36 -3.64
N ASN A 194 -20.29 3.22 -3.30
CA ASN A 194 -20.29 2.04 -4.16
C ASN A 194 -21.11 2.22 -5.44
N GLY A 195 -22.09 3.12 -5.45
CA GLY A 195 -22.89 3.49 -6.61
C GLY A 195 -22.22 4.51 -7.55
N LEU A 196 -21.06 5.07 -7.17
CA LEU A 196 -20.31 5.99 -8.03
C LEU A 196 -19.61 5.26 -9.18
N ASP A 197 -19.38 6.00 -10.27
CA ASP A 197 -18.52 5.56 -11.35
C ASP A 197 -17.12 5.16 -10.81
N PRO A 198 -16.54 4.02 -11.25
CA PRO A 198 -15.22 3.56 -10.82
C PRO A 198 -14.13 4.64 -10.89
N ASN A 199 -14.16 5.49 -11.91
CA ASN A 199 -13.19 6.57 -12.09
C ASN A 199 -13.36 7.68 -11.03
N LEU A 200 -14.60 7.94 -10.59
CA LEU A 200 -14.89 8.98 -9.59
C LEU A 200 -14.59 8.51 -8.17
N ARG A 201 -14.70 7.20 -7.90
CA ARG A 201 -14.35 6.61 -6.60
C ARG A 201 -12.88 6.19 -6.49
N GLY A 202 -12.11 6.22 -7.60
CA GLY A 202 -10.69 5.88 -7.62
C GLY A 202 -10.40 4.38 -7.46
N SER A 203 -11.34 3.50 -7.79
CA SER A 203 -11.20 2.04 -7.64
C SER A 203 -12.15 1.29 -8.56
N ASP A 204 -11.70 0.20 -9.19
CA ASP A 204 -12.59 -0.71 -9.95
C ASP A 204 -13.37 -1.67 -9.05
N GLN A 205 -12.94 -1.82 -7.80
CA GLN A 205 -13.60 -2.67 -6.82
C GLN A 205 -14.53 -1.83 -5.93
N PRO A 206 -15.68 -2.39 -5.51
CA PRO A 206 -16.50 -1.78 -4.47
C PRO A 206 -15.71 -1.68 -3.16
N LEU A 207 -16.16 -0.79 -2.28
CA LEU A 207 -15.59 -0.56 -0.97
C LEU A 207 -15.67 -1.87 -0.17
N GLY A 208 -14.50 -2.37 0.24
CA GLY A 208 -14.39 -3.58 1.04
C GLY A 208 -15.03 -3.40 2.42
N MET A 209 -15.55 -4.50 2.96
CA MET A 209 -16.21 -4.50 4.28
C MET A 209 -15.27 -4.97 5.41
N GLU A 210 -14.02 -5.24 5.07
CA GLU A 210 -12.96 -5.49 6.04
C GLU A 210 -12.66 -4.19 6.79
N THR A 211 -12.71 -4.24 8.11
CA THR A 211 -12.57 -3.07 9.00
C THR A 211 -11.52 -3.31 10.07
N LEU A 212 -10.76 -2.26 10.38
CA LEU A 212 -9.95 -2.16 11.60
C LEU A 212 -10.79 -1.46 12.66
N GLU A 213 -11.29 -2.22 13.64
CA GLU A 213 -12.03 -1.63 14.76
C GLU A 213 -11.11 -0.84 15.68
N GLY A 214 -11.64 0.19 16.35
CA GLY A 214 -10.87 1.01 17.29
C GLY A 214 -10.09 2.16 16.65
N VAL A 215 -10.02 2.24 15.32
CA VAL A 215 -9.26 3.30 14.62
C VAL A 215 -9.93 4.67 14.81
N VAL A 216 -11.26 4.71 14.75
CA VAL A 216 -12.05 5.94 14.89
C VAL A 216 -11.80 6.62 16.25
N GLU A 217 -11.67 5.82 17.30
CA GLU A 217 -11.48 6.28 18.68
C GLU A 217 -10.09 6.90 18.92
N GLN A 218 -9.14 6.67 18.02
CA GLN A 218 -7.76 7.14 18.11
C GLN A 218 -7.48 8.36 17.23
N LEU A 219 -8.48 8.85 16.48
CA LEU A 219 -8.27 9.94 15.52
C LEU A 219 -7.89 11.24 16.23
N PRO A 220 -6.93 12.01 15.69
CA PRO A 220 -6.63 13.35 16.20
C PRO A 220 -7.80 14.31 15.94
N ASP A 221 -7.94 15.37 16.73
CA ASP A 221 -9.02 16.35 16.55
C ASP A 221 -9.05 16.96 15.13
N PHE A 222 -10.23 16.88 14.52
CA PHE A 222 -10.51 17.39 13.18
C PHE A 222 -11.87 18.10 13.13
N ASP A 223 -12.12 18.86 12.07
CA ASP A 223 -13.44 19.39 11.68
C ASP A 223 -13.93 18.67 10.42
N VAL A 224 -13.02 18.46 9.46
CA VAL A 224 -13.28 17.83 8.15
C VAL A 224 -12.31 16.67 7.97
N MET A 225 -12.81 15.53 7.50
CA MET A 225 -12.00 14.36 7.14
C MET A 225 -11.92 14.25 5.61
N ILE A 226 -10.72 14.24 5.06
CA ILE A 226 -10.46 14.22 3.63
C ILE A 226 -9.77 12.89 3.29
N PHE A 227 -10.45 12.04 2.53
CA PHE A 227 -9.83 10.85 1.94
C PHE A 227 -9.31 11.15 0.54
N VAL A 228 -8.10 10.65 0.25
CA VAL A 228 -7.54 10.58 -1.11
C VAL A 228 -7.87 9.19 -1.70
N PRO A 229 -8.91 9.06 -2.53
CA PRO A 229 -9.52 7.76 -2.81
C PRO A 229 -8.55 6.72 -3.37
N THR A 230 -7.74 7.06 -4.38
CA THR A 230 -6.83 6.11 -5.06
C THR A 230 -5.93 5.33 -4.09
N GLY A 231 -5.47 5.98 -3.01
CA GLY A 231 -4.58 5.34 -2.05
C GLY A 231 -5.30 4.68 -0.87
N CYS A 232 -6.45 5.21 -0.43
CA CYS A 232 -7.08 4.79 0.82
C CYS A 232 -8.51 4.28 0.73
N TYR A 233 -9.10 4.18 -0.47
CA TYR A 233 -10.49 3.78 -0.69
C TYR A 233 -10.87 2.54 0.12
N ARG A 234 -10.09 1.45 -0.02
CA ARG A 234 -10.35 0.18 0.66
C ARG A 234 -10.36 0.21 2.19
N TYR A 235 -9.85 1.28 2.81
CA TYR A 235 -9.75 1.39 4.26
C TYR A 235 -10.82 2.29 4.87
N MET A 236 -11.61 3.00 4.05
CA MET A 236 -12.55 4.03 4.52
C MET A 236 -13.55 3.49 5.55
N THR A 237 -13.99 2.24 5.43
CA THR A 237 -14.90 1.59 6.38
C THR A 237 -14.36 1.54 7.81
N SER A 238 -13.04 1.56 7.99
CA SER A 238 -12.39 1.60 9.31
C SER A 238 -12.50 2.97 10.00
N PHE A 239 -13.01 3.99 9.31
CA PHE A 239 -13.13 5.37 9.78
C PHE A 239 -14.59 5.84 9.87
N LEU A 240 -15.55 4.95 9.59
CA LEU A 240 -16.97 5.32 9.55
C LEU A 240 -17.60 5.22 10.93
N ARG A 241 -18.32 6.28 11.30
CA ARG A 241 -19.19 6.38 12.47
C ARG A 241 -20.24 7.45 12.19
N GLN A 242 -21.42 7.31 12.78
CA GLN A 242 -22.56 8.20 12.57
C GLN A 242 -22.22 9.71 12.63
N ASP A 243 -21.41 10.13 13.59
CA ASP A 243 -20.99 11.53 13.84
C ASP A 243 -19.79 12.01 13.00
N ILE A 244 -19.30 11.15 12.09
CA ILE A 244 -18.15 11.44 11.21
C ILE A 244 -18.59 11.57 9.76
N VAL A 245 -19.58 10.80 9.31
CA VAL A 245 -19.98 10.68 7.91
C VAL A 245 -20.27 12.05 7.26
N ASP A 246 -20.93 12.95 7.97
CA ASP A 246 -21.27 14.29 7.49
C ASP A 246 -20.06 15.23 7.37
N ARG A 247 -18.91 14.85 7.93
CA ARG A 247 -17.64 15.60 7.88
C ARG A 247 -16.66 15.04 6.84
N ILE A 248 -17.03 13.96 6.15
CA ILE A 248 -16.21 13.33 5.11
C ILE A 248 -16.29 14.13 3.79
N MET A 249 -15.13 14.31 3.18
CA MET A 249 -14.91 14.81 1.83
C MET A 249 -13.98 13.82 1.10
N LEU A 250 -14.22 13.58 -0.19
CA LEU A 250 -13.25 12.88 -1.03
C LEU A 250 -12.56 13.90 -1.92
N TRP A 251 -11.23 13.85 -1.98
CA TRP A 251 -10.45 14.76 -2.80
C TRP A 251 -9.30 14.00 -3.46
N GLU A 252 -9.46 13.74 -4.75
CA GLU A 252 -8.46 13.08 -5.57
C GLU A 252 -7.55 14.10 -6.26
N ILE A 253 -6.26 13.74 -6.40
CA ILE A 253 -5.26 14.53 -7.10
C ILE A 253 -4.36 13.61 -7.91
N HIS A 254 -4.41 13.77 -9.23
CA HIS A 254 -3.42 13.20 -10.14
C HIS A 254 -2.39 14.26 -10.49
N ILE A 255 -1.11 13.94 -10.25
CA ILE A 255 0.02 14.80 -10.55
C ILE A 255 0.76 14.18 -11.72
N ASP A 256 0.45 14.66 -12.93
CA ASP A 256 1.23 14.34 -14.11
C ASP A 256 2.32 15.39 -14.30
N PRO A 257 3.45 15.07 -14.97
CA PRO A 257 4.49 16.05 -15.28
C PRO A 257 3.99 17.32 -15.98
N ASN A 258 2.86 17.24 -16.67
CA ASN A 258 2.31 18.31 -17.51
C ASN A 258 0.98 18.89 -17.01
N GLU A 259 0.30 18.25 -16.05
CA GLU A 259 -1.05 18.64 -15.62
C GLU A 259 -1.33 18.18 -14.18
N ILE A 260 -2.04 19.02 -13.42
CA ILE A 260 -2.61 18.60 -12.13
C ILE A 260 -4.12 18.52 -12.30
N ARG A 261 -4.67 17.31 -12.19
CA ARG A 261 -6.11 17.08 -12.21
C ARG A 261 -6.60 16.84 -10.80
N THR A 262 -7.63 17.57 -10.39
CA THR A 262 -8.24 17.40 -9.07
C THR A 262 -9.73 17.14 -9.20
N TYR A 263 -10.24 16.21 -8.39
CA TYR A 263 -11.66 15.91 -8.33
C TYR A 263 -12.12 15.89 -6.87
N ARG A 264 -13.33 16.42 -6.60
CA ARG A 264 -13.88 16.55 -5.25
C ARG A 264 -15.29 15.99 -5.19
N LEU A 265 -15.57 15.22 -4.14
CA LEU A 265 -16.92 14.77 -3.77
C LEU A 265 -17.23 15.18 -2.34
N MET A 266 -18.53 15.40 -2.08
CA MET A 266 -19.02 15.78 -0.75
C MET A 266 -18.30 17.01 -0.19
N ASN A 267 -18.11 18.02 -1.04
CA ASN A 267 -17.31 19.20 -0.75
C ASN A 267 -17.71 19.87 0.57
N LYS A 268 -16.70 20.23 1.39
CA LYS A 268 -16.88 20.92 2.67
C LYS A 268 -16.23 22.30 2.62
N ASN A 269 -16.70 23.21 3.47
CA ASN A 269 -16.00 24.46 3.70
C ASN A 269 -14.77 24.20 4.58
N LEU A 270 -13.58 24.59 4.10
CA LEU A 270 -12.31 24.34 4.77
C LEU A 270 -11.81 25.56 5.58
N GLN A 271 -12.41 26.74 5.41
CA GLN A 271 -11.93 27.97 6.01
C GLN A 271 -11.89 27.87 7.55
N ASN A 272 -10.70 28.06 8.12
CA ASN A 272 -10.40 27.97 9.55
C ASN A 272 -10.75 26.60 10.18
N LYS A 273 -10.84 25.55 9.36
CA LYS A 273 -11.15 24.19 9.81
C LYS A 273 -9.90 23.34 9.91
N ARG A 274 -9.83 22.48 10.94
CA ARG A 274 -8.81 21.42 11.02
C ARG A 274 -9.20 20.30 10.05
N CYS A 275 -8.35 20.03 9.07
CA CYS A 275 -8.65 19.06 8.02
C CYS A 275 -7.72 17.85 8.16
N LEU A 276 -8.28 16.70 8.57
CA LEU A 276 -7.56 15.44 8.64
C LEU A 276 -7.49 14.82 7.23
N ILE A 277 -6.30 14.78 6.66
CA ILE A 277 -6.02 14.23 5.33
C ILE A 277 -5.52 12.80 5.49
N ILE A 278 -6.16 11.86 4.82
CA ILE A 278 -5.90 10.42 4.92
C ILE A 278 -5.51 9.87 3.55
N ASP A 279 -4.33 9.25 3.49
CA ASP A 279 -3.83 8.57 2.29
C ASP A 279 -2.81 7.48 2.67
N LYS A 280 -2.58 6.51 1.78
CA LYS A 280 -1.52 5.51 1.94
C LYS A 280 -0.14 6.16 1.74
N SER A 281 0.75 6.02 2.73
CA SER A 281 2.03 6.74 2.71
C SER A 281 3.21 5.87 2.26
N TYR A 282 3.54 5.93 0.97
CA TYR A 282 4.82 5.42 0.45
C TYR A 282 5.91 6.49 0.47
N THR A 283 5.67 7.61 -0.20
CA THR A 283 6.60 8.76 -0.27
C THR A 283 6.09 9.99 0.47
N GLY A 284 4.81 10.02 0.89
CA GLY A 284 4.19 11.20 1.48
C GLY A 284 3.92 12.38 0.52
N LYS A 285 4.26 12.27 -0.78
CA LYS A 285 4.10 13.36 -1.75
C LYS A 285 2.66 13.81 -1.91
N THR A 286 1.72 12.87 -2.01
CA THR A 286 0.29 13.16 -2.14
C THR A 286 -0.25 13.87 -0.89
N LEU A 287 0.10 13.37 0.31
CA LEU A 287 -0.24 14.02 1.58
C LEU A 287 0.31 15.44 1.68
N ALA A 288 1.56 15.66 1.28
CA ALA A 288 2.18 16.98 1.29
C ALA A 288 1.45 17.94 0.34
N ARG A 289 1.17 17.50 -0.90
CA ARG A 289 0.43 18.30 -1.87
C ARG A 289 -0.99 18.61 -1.41
N MET A 290 -1.64 17.63 -0.79
CA MET A 290 -2.97 17.82 -0.23
C MET A 290 -2.97 18.84 0.91
N ALA A 291 -1.94 18.82 1.76
CA ALA A 291 -1.79 19.79 2.82
C ALA A 291 -1.65 21.22 2.27
N ASP A 292 -0.90 21.42 1.19
CA ASP A 292 -0.80 22.73 0.53
C ASP A 292 -2.16 23.21 0.03
N LEU A 293 -2.91 22.35 -0.66
CA LEU A 293 -4.22 22.72 -1.18
C LEU A 293 -5.24 23.01 -0.06
N VAL A 294 -5.18 22.28 1.06
CA VAL A 294 -6.01 22.60 2.23
C VAL A 294 -5.66 24.00 2.77
N ARG A 295 -4.37 24.36 2.86
CA ARG A 295 -3.93 25.71 3.28
C ARG A 295 -4.41 26.77 2.31
N ASP A 296 -4.31 26.52 1.00
CA ASP A 296 -4.78 27.44 -0.04
C ASP A 296 -6.28 27.68 0.03
N ASN A 297 -7.04 26.72 0.58
CA ASN A 297 -8.49 26.84 0.82
C ASN A 297 -8.80 27.31 2.27
N GLY A 298 -7.81 27.86 2.98
CA GLY A 298 -7.96 28.47 4.30
C GLY A 298 -8.06 27.49 5.47
N GLY A 299 -7.81 26.19 5.24
CA GLY A 299 -7.83 25.16 6.28
C GLY A 299 -6.49 24.94 6.96
N VAL A 300 -6.52 24.17 8.05
CA VAL A 300 -5.35 23.73 8.82
C VAL A 300 -5.15 22.23 8.59
N PRO A 301 -4.19 21.82 7.75
CA PRO A 301 -4.01 20.41 7.42
C PRO A 301 -3.40 19.61 8.58
N VAL A 302 -3.88 18.38 8.75
CA VAL A 302 -3.31 17.34 9.62
C VAL A 302 -3.19 16.09 8.78
N ARG A 303 -1.98 15.55 8.59
CA ARG A 303 -1.75 14.38 7.72
C ARG A 303 -1.71 13.10 8.55
N LEU A 304 -2.53 12.13 8.15
CA LEU A 304 -2.52 10.76 8.64
C LEU A 304 -2.06 9.82 7.52
N GLY A 305 -0.82 9.36 7.62
CA GLY A 305 -0.26 8.39 6.67
C GLY A 305 -0.63 6.96 7.03
N LEU A 306 -1.34 6.26 6.14
CA LEU A 306 -1.71 4.87 6.36
C LEU A 306 -0.55 3.93 6.02
N PHE A 307 -0.22 3.06 6.96
CA PHE A 307 0.74 1.95 6.84
C PHE A 307 2.08 2.40 6.22
N PRO A 308 2.80 3.35 6.87
CA PRO A 308 3.99 3.96 6.30
C PRO A 308 5.10 2.93 6.12
N LYS A 309 5.73 2.93 4.94
CA LYS A 309 6.74 1.91 4.57
C LYS A 309 8.19 2.32 4.88
N SER A 310 8.42 3.56 5.27
CA SER A 310 9.75 4.13 5.48
C SER A 310 9.75 5.24 6.51
N LYS A 311 10.93 5.55 7.06
CA LYS A 311 11.13 6.76 7.90
C LYS A 311 10.71 8.03 7.19
N HIS A 312 10.95 8.11 5.89
CA HIS A 312 10.57 9.27 5.09
C HIS A 312 9.05 9.47 5.09
N ALA A 313 8.29 8.39 4.88
CA ALA A 313 6.83 8.40 4.92
C ALA A 313 6.28 8.82 6.29
N ILE A 314 6.92 8.37 7.38
CA ILE A 314 6.55 8.74 8.76
C ILE A 314 6.80 10.23 9.01
N ARG A 315 8.03 10.70 8.72
CA ARG A 315 8.40 12.12 8.91
C ARG A 315 7.58 13.08 8.05
N GLY A 316 7.03 12.59 6.94
CA GLY A 316 6.13 13.35 6.06
C GLY A 316 4.71 13.53 6.59
N SER A 317 4.37 12.97 7.76
CA SER A 317 3.02 12.98 8.33
C SER A 317 3.03 13.46 9.78
N GLU A 318 1.95 14.08 10.26
CA GLU A 318 1.78 14.38 11.69
C GLU A 318 1.46 13.10 12.47
N TYR A 319 0.61 12.25 11.90
CA TYR A 319 0.21 10.96 12.46
C TYR A 319 0.39 9.84 11.45
N VAL A 320 0.53 8.62 11.93
CA VAL A 320 0.55 7.42 11.10
C VAL A 320 -0.34 6.33 11.67
N LEU A 321 -1.03 5.59 10.79
CA LEU A 321 -1.68 4.34 11.17
C LEU A 321 -0.69 3.20 10.94
N PHE A 322 -0.13 2.65 12.02
CA PHE A 322 0.77 1.50 11.99
C PHE A 322 0.04 0.30 12.57
N LEU A 323 -0.17 -0.75 11.75
CA LEU A 323 -1.11 -1.83 12.05
C LEU A 323 -2.52 -1.28 12.29
N ASP A 324 -2.96 -1.18 13.54
CA ASP A 324 -4.28 -0.71 13.95
C ASP A 324 -4.21 0.44 14.96
N ARG A 325 -3.01 0.99 15.20
CA ARG A 325 -2.80 2.11 16.12
C ARG A 325 -2.44 3.39 15.38
N ILE A 326 -3.06 4.50 15.78
CA ILE A 326 -2.68 5.84 15.32
C ILE A 326 -1.61 6.39 16.26
N LEU A 327 -0.43 6.68 15.72
CA LEU A 327 0.73 7.15 16.47
C LEU A 327 1.12 8.56 16.01
N GLY A 328 1.54 9.41 16.93
CA GLY A 328 2.14 10.70 16.62
C GLY A 328 3.54 10.51 16.05
N SER A 329 3.79 10.99 14.84
CA SER A 329 5.06 10.74 14.14
C SER A 329 6.26 11.37 14.84
N ALA A 330 6.04 12.45 15.60
CA ALA A 330 7.07 13.11 16.39
C ALA A 330 7.54 12.29 17.61
N ASP A 331 6.68 11.40 18.11
CA ASP A 331 6.97 10.55 19.26
C ASP A 331 7.64 9.22 18.85
N MET A 332 7.78 8.98 17.55
CA MET A 332 8.37 7.75 17.03
C MET A 332 9.91 7.83 17.00
N ASP A 333 10.58 6.94 17.72
CA ASP A 333 12.01 6.67 17.60
C ASP A 333 12.33 5.86 16.34
N LEU A 334 12.74 6.57 15.29
CA LEU A 334 13.14 6.01 14.01
C LEU A 334 14.65 5.73 13.90
N SER A 335 15.36 5.61 15.03
CA SER A 335 16.77 5.22 15.05
C SER A 335 16.96 3.75 14.60
N GLY A 336 18.10 3.47 13.96
CA GLY A 336 18.44 2.11 13.51
C GLY A 336 17.71 1.64 12.23
N GLU A 337 18.24 0.59 11.61
CA GLU A 337 17.61 -0.05 10.43
C GLU A 337 16.45 -0.97 10.80
N ASP A 338 16.36 -1.38 12.06
CA ASP A 338 15.38 -2.31 12.59
C ASP A 338 14.11 -1.64 13.14
N TRP A 339 13.98 -0.31 12.95
CA TRP A 339 12.80 0.45 13.40
C TRP A 339 11.45 -0.21 13.05
N PRO A 340 11.24 -0.81 11.86
CA PRO A 340 9.94 -1.41 11.55
C PRO A 340 9.63 -2.57 12.49
N ILE A 341 10.64 -3.39 12.81
CA ILE A 341 10.52 -4.57 13.68
C ILE A 341 10.30 -4.15 15.14
N ARG A 342 10.98 -3.07 15.59
CA ARG A 342 10.77 -2.53 16.94
C ARG A 342 9.35 -2.04 17.14
N TYR A 343 8.84 -1.24 16.20
CA TYR A 343 7.45 -0.74 16.24
C TYR A 343 6.42 -1.85 16.09
N TYR A 344 6.70 -2.86 15.26
CA TYR A 344 5.87 -4.04 15.15
C TYR A 344 5.63 -4.71 16.51
N LYS A 345 6.71 -4.92 17.27
CA LYS A 345 6.62 -5.48 18.63
C LYS A 345 5.91 -4.53 19.59
N GLU A 346 6.29 -3.26 19.60
CA GLU A 346 5.71 -2.25 20.50
C GLU A 346 4.18 -2.17 20.34
N VAL A 347 3.71 -2.07 19.10
CA VAL A 347 2.27 -1.97 18.79
C VAL A 347 1.51 -3.25 19.14
N LEU A 348 2.12 -4.42 18.97
CA LEU A 348 1.50 -5.71 19.29
C LEU A 348 1.54 -6.10 20.77
N ASN A 349 2.43 -5.49 21.56
CA ASN A 349 2.59 -5.78 22.98
C ASN A 349 1.94 -4.74 23.90
N THR A 350 1.33 -3.70 23.33
CA THR A 350 0.60 -2.67 24.08
C THR A 350 -0.89 -3.01 24.11
N ASP A 351 -1.45 -3.17 25.32
CA ASP A 351 -2.85 -3.55 25.57
C ASP A 351 -3.87 -2.59 24.92
#